data_AF-A0A352VB80-F1
#
_entry.id   AF-A0A352VB80-F1
#
_cell.length_a   1.000
_cell.length_b   1.000
_cell.length_c   1.000
_cell.angle_alpha   90.00
_cell.angle_beta   90.00
_cell.angle_gamma   90.00
#
_symmetry.space_group_name_H-M   'P 1'
#
loop_
_entity.id
_entity.type
_entity.pdbx_description
1 polymer ?
#
loop_
_entity_poly.entity_id
_entity_poly.type
_entity_poly.pdbx_seq_one_letter_code
_entity_poly.pdbx_strand_id
1 'polypeptide(L)'
;MTVQNYKELVLFSMDQLNVYIKNRNHDYLNNKELEYHKPIVFKENISLYEEEALYLRKTRDFIEKIDISLIKTPVEFRDVVLSEISKYYIENGVPQVCFVILSEKLNLALEYFNNLNRD
;
A
#
# COMPACT_ATOMS: atom_id res chain seq x y z
N MET A 1 16.09 16.75 -1.56
CA MET A 1 14.74 16.46 -2.09
C MET A 1 13.65 17.08 -1.21
N THR A 2 12.42 17.23 -1.70
CA THR A 2 11.29 17.91 -1.00
C THR A 2 10.27 16.90 -0.41
N VAL A 3 9.33 17.39 0.42
CA VAL A 3 8.16 16.60 0.86
C VAL A 3 7.34 16.09 -0.33
N GLN A 4 7.19 16.90 -1.37
CA GLN A 4 6.50 16.51 -2.61
C GLN A 4 7.18 15.30 -3.26
N ASN A 5 8.51 15.30 -3.40
CA ASN A 5 9.23 14.16 -3.99
C ASN A 5 9.03 12.88 -3.15
N TYR A 6 9.00 13.01 -1.81
CA TYR A 6 8.75 11.86 -0.95
C TYR A 6 7.31 11.33 -1.10
N LYS A 7 6.31 12.22 -1.15
CA LYS A 7 4.92 11.85 -1.42
C LYS A 7 4.79 11.13 -2.77
N GLU A 8 5.42 11.64 -3.82
CA GLU A 8 5.44 11.01 -5.15
C GLU A 8 6.09 9.62 -5.12
N LEU A 9 7.20 9.45 -4.40
CA LEU A 9 7.84 8.15 -4.21
C LEU A 9 6.90 7.14 -3.52
N VAL A 10 6.17 7.58 -2.49
CA VAL A 10 5.19 6.74 -1.79
C VAL A 10 4.07 6.34 -2.74
N LEU A 11 3.46 7.28 -3.46
CA LEU A 11 2.40 7.01 -4.42
C LEU A 11 2.87 6.05 -5.53
N PHE A 12 4.05 6.28 -6.08
CA PHE A 12 4.66 5.39 -7.08
C PHE A 12 4.84 3.97 -6.52
N SER A 13 5.36 3.83 -5.31
CA SER A 13 5.56 2.53 -4.66
C SER A 13 4.24 1.78 -4.46
N MET A 14 3.16 2.51 -4.13
CA MET A 14 1.82 1.93 -4.04
C MET A 14 1.26 1.51 -5.40
N ASP A 15 1.51 2.29 -6.45
CA ASP A 15 1.10 1.93 -7.81
C ASP A 15 1.82 0.65 -8.29
N GLN A 16 3.11 0.51 -7.99
CA GLN A 16 3.86 -0.73 -8.25
C GLN A 16 3.27 -1.93 -7.49
N LEU A 17 2.88 -1.75 -6.23
CA LEU A 17 2.27 -2.81 -5.44
C LEU A 17 0.90 -3.22 -6.01
N ASN A 18 0.10 -2.26 -6.46
CA ASN A 18 -1.17 -2.54 -7.14
C ASN A 18 -0.97 -3.36 -8.43
N VAL A 19 0.05 -3.04 -9.23
CA VAL A 19 0.40 -3.81 -10.43
C VAL A 19 0.83 -5.23 -10.05
N TYR A 20 1.67 -5.38 -9.03
CA TYR A 20 2.11 -6.68 -8.54
C TYR A 20 0.94 -7.57 -8.11
N ILE A 21 0.01 -7.05 -7.30
CA ILE A 21 -1.15 -7.82 -6.84
C ILE A 21 -2.05 -8.23 -8.02
N LYS A 22 -2.28 -7.33 -9.00
CA LYS A 22 -3.05 -7.66 -10.21
C LYS A 22 -2.40 -8.78 -11.02
N ASN A 23 -1.09 -8.72 -11.22
CA ASN A 23 -0.35 -9.75 -11.96
C ASN A 23 -0.41 -11.09 -11.21
N ARG A 24 -0.22 -11.09 -9.89
CA ARG A 24 -0.38 -12.29 -9.06
C ARG A 24 -1.77 -12.90 -9.16
N ASN A 25 -2.81 -12.08 -9.11
CA ASN A 25 -4.18 -12.57 -9.26
C ASN A 25 -4.40 -13.19 -10.64
N HIS A 26 -3.87 -12.56 -11.69
CA HIS A 26 -3.93 -13.09 -13.05
C HIS A 26 -3.21 -14.45 -13.18
N ASP A 27 -1.99 -14.56 -12.65
CA ASP A 27 -1.23 -15.82 -12.64
C ASP A 27 -1.97 -16.91 -11.86
N TYR A 28 -2.62 -16.55 -10.75
CA TYR A 28 -3.41 -17.48 -9.95
C TYR A 28 -4.66 -17.95 -10.70
N LEU A 29 -5.40 -17.04 -11.34
CA LEU A 29 -6.57 -17.36 -12.18
C LEU A 29 -6.24 -18.32 -13.32
N ASN A 30 -5.02 -18.27 -13.85
CA ASN A 30 -4.57 -19.16 -14.91
C ASN A 30 -4.16 -20.57 -14.43
N ASN A 31 -4.12 -20.82 -13.11
CA ASN A 31 -3.73 -22.11 -12.55
C ASN A 31 -4.91 -23.10 -12.48
N LYS A 32 -5.18 -23.74 -13.62
CA LYS A 32 -6.28 -24.73 -13.77
C LYS A 32 -6.13 -25.96 -12.88
N GLU A 33 -4.90 -26.32 -12.52
CA GLU A 33 -4.64 -27.47 -11.63
C GLU A 33 -5.14 -27.16 -10.21
N LEU A 34 -4.85 -25.96 -9.69
CA LEU A 34 -5.35 -25.50 -8.39
C LEU A 34 -6.88 -25.36 -8.38
N GLU A 35 -7.46 -24.80 -9.43
CA GLU A 35 -8.93 -24.67 -9.58
C GLU A 35 -9.62 -26.04 -9.51
N TYR A 36 -9.08 -27.04 -10.22
CA TYR A 36 -9.65 -28.38 -10.27
C TYR A 36 -9.50 -29.15 -8.95
N HIS A 37 -8.30 -29.12 -8.35
CA HIS A 37 -8.02 -29.92 -7.15
C HIS A 37 -8.45 -29.24 -5.84
N LYS A 38 -8.57 -27.91 -5.81
CA LYS A 38 -8.87 -27.14 -4.59
C LYS A 38 -9.83 -25.96 -4.87
N PRO A 39 -11.05 -26.21 -5.39
CA PRO A 39 -11.94 -25.15 -5.90
C PRO A 39 -12.38 -24.12 -4.85
N ILE A 40 -12.54 -24.53 -3.58
CA ILE A 40 -12.95 -23.61 -2.50
C ILE A 40 -11.81 -22.64 -2.19
N VAL A 41 -10.62 -23.17 -1.87
CA VAL A 41 -9.42 -22.38 -1.58
C VAL A 41 -9.04 -21.48 -2.75
N PHE A 42 -9.25 -21.96 -3.98
CA PHE A 42 -9.02 -21.18 -5.18
C PHE A 42 -9.89 -19.91 -5.21
N LYS A 43 -11.20 -20.05 -4.97
CA LYS A 43 -12.14 -18.91 -4.93
C LYS A 43 -11.84 -17.96 -3.77
N GLU A 44 -11.56 -18.49 -2.58
CA GLU A 44 -11.20 -17.68 -1.41
C GLU A 44 -9.95 -16.83 -1.69
N ASN A 45 -8.91 -17.41 -2.30
CA ASN A 45 -7.70 -16.68 -2.63
C ASN A 45 -7.91 -15.58 -3.69
N ILE A 46 -8.77 -15.81 -4.69
CA ILE A 46 -9.12 -14.77 -5.67
C ILE A 46 -9.79 -13.59 -4.95
N SER A 47 -10.77 -13.86 -4.09
CA SER A 47 -11.44 -12.82 -3.33
C SER A 47 -10.48 -12.05 -2.43
N LEU A 48 -9.50 -12.73 -1.81
CA LEU A 48 -8.45 -12.07 -1.03
C LEU A 48 -7.58 -11.13 -1.88
N TYR A 49 -7.15 -11.55 -3.08
CA TYR A 49 -6.38 -10.68 -3.97
C TYR A 49 -7.18 -9.45 -4.46
N GLU A 50 -8.48 -9.63 -4.73
CA GLU A 50 -9.36 -8.52 -5.13
C GLU A 50 -9.57 -7.52 -3.98
N GLU A 51 -9.78 -8.03 -2.76
CA GLU A 51 -9.93 -7.22 -1.56
C GLU A 51 -8.62 -6.46 -1.23
N GLU A 52 -7.47 -7.12 -1.32
CA GLU A 52 -6.16 -6.50 -1.13
C GLU A 52 -5.92 -5.37 -2.16
N ALA A 53 -6.21 -5.61 -3.44
CA ALA A 53 -6.12 -4.60 -4.49
C ALA A 53 -7.10 -3.43 -4.29
N LEU A 54 -8.27 -3.67 -3.67
CA LEU A 54 -9.21 -2.62 -3.32
C LEU A 54 -8.68 -1.74 -2.20
N TYR A 55 -8.18 -2.33 -1.10
CA TYR A 55 -7.63 -1.56 0.01
C TYR A 55 -6.40 -0.76 -0.39
N LEU A 56 -5.49 -1.34 -1.17
CA LEU A 56 -4.32 -0.63 -1.68
C LEU A 56 -4.68 0.61 -2.49
N ARG A 57 -5.69 0.52 -3.36
CA ARG A 57 -6.22 1.68 -4.11
C ARG A 57 -6.80 2.75 -3.19
N LYS A 58 -7.64 2.35 -2.23
CA LYS A 58 -8.24 3.31 -1.27
C LYS A 58 -7.17 4.02 -0.44
N THR A 59 -6.17 3.29 0.03
CA THR A 59 -5.02 3.83 0.78
C THR A 59 -4.21 4.80 -0.09
N ARG A 60 -4.00 4.48 -1.37
CA ARG A 60 -3.29 5.35 -2.33
C ARG A 60 -4.05 6.64 -2.59
N ASP A 61 -5.36 6.54 -2.86
CA ASP A 61 -6.25 7.69 -3.08
C ASP A 61 -6.35 8.57 -1.83
N PHE A 62 -6.30 7.96 -0.65
CA PHE A 62 -6.24 8.69 0.62
C PHE A 62 -4.95 9.50 0.73
N ILE A 63 -3.79 8.88 0.52
CA ILE A 63 -2.48 9.55 0.62
C ILE A 63 -2.35 10.68 -0.41
N GLU A 64 -2.89 10.51 -1.62
CA GLU A 64 -2.89 11.54 -2.65
C GLU A 64 -3.62 12.82 -2.19
N LYS A 65 -4.71 12.67 -1.43
CA LYS A 65 -5.54 13.80 -0.94
C LYS A 65 -4.94 14.54 0.25
N ILE A 66 -3.89 14.02 0.89
CA ILE A 66 -3.25 14.70 2.01
C ILE A 66 -2.63 16.00 1.52
N ASP A 67 -3.07 17.12 2.08
CA ASP A 67 -2.46 18.42 1.86
C ASP A 67 -1.10 18.49 2.56
N ILE A 68 -0.07 18.86 1.81
CA ILE A 68 1.31 18.97 2.29
C ILE A 68 1.74 20.41 2.52
N SER A 69 0.86 21.39 2.33
CA SER A 69 1.16 22.83 2.41
C SER A 69 1.81 23.25 3.75
N LEU A 70 1.44 22.58 4.83
CA LEU A 70 1.94 22.83 6.19
C LEU A 70 3.01 21.84 6.65
N ILE A 71 3.34 20.84 5.83
CA ILE A 71 4.27 19.76 6.18
C ILE A 71 5.68 20.15 5.75
N LYS A 72 6.61 20.18 6.69
CA LYS A 72 7.96 20.71 6.49
C LYS A 72 8.96 19.63 6.13
N THR A 73 8.74 18.40 6.60
CA THR A 73 9.71 17.31 6.43
C THR A 73 9.07 16.02 5.92
N PRO A 74 9.81 15.17 5.20
CA PRO A 74 9.35 13.81 4.83
C PRO A 74 8.95 12.95 6.03
N VAL A 75 9.65 13.15 7.16
CA VAL A 75 9.36 12.51 8.44
C VAL A 75 7.97 12.91 8.94
N GLU A 76 7.68 14.22 8.96
CA GLU A 76 6.35 14.74 9.33
C GLU A 76 5.26 14.22 8.37
N PHE A 77 5.53 14.15 7.06
CA PHE A 77 4.58 13.59 6.09
C PHE A 77 4.25 12.14 6.41
N ARG A 78 5.28 11.30 6.65
CA ARG A 78 5.08 9.90 7.06
C ARG A 78 4.21 9.84 8.32
N ASP A 79 4.50 10.65 9.33
CA ASP A 79 3.77 10.61 10.60
C ASP A 79 2.30 11.03 10.44
N VAL A 80 2.02 12.02 9.59
CA VAL A 80 0.65 12.41 9.20
C VAL A 80 -0.05 11.25 8.49
N VAL A 81 0.60 10.62 7.51
CA VAL A 81 0.04 9.45 6.80
C VAL A 81 -0.30 8.34 7.79
N LEU A 82 0.62 7.97 8.68
CA LEU A 82 0.42 6.91 9.65
C LEU A 82 -0.71 7.21 10.63
N SER A 83 -0.79 8.45 11.11
CA SER A 83 -1.86 8.88 12.02
C SER A 83 -3.22 8.77 11.35
N GLU A 84 -3.36 9.31 10.13
CA GLU A 84 -4.64 9.37 9.46
C GLU A 84 -5.08 8.01 8.90
N ILE A 85 -4.15 7.22 8.35
CA ILE A 85 -4.47 5.88 7.84
C ILE A 85 -4.87 4.92 8.94
N SER A 86 -4.32 5.07 10.15
CA SER A 86 -4.70 4.30 11.33
C SER A 86 -6.17 4.54 11.68
N LYS A 87 -6.59 5.81 11.73
CA LYS A 87 -8.01 6.18 11.96
C LYS A 87 -8.90 5.58 10.88
N TYR A 88 -8.53 5.77 9.62
CA TYR A 88 -9.28 5.24 8.48
C TYR A 88 -9.45 3.72 8.55
N TYR A 89 -8.38 2.98 8.88
CA TYR A 89 -8.41 1.52 8.99
C TYR A 89 -9.30 1.05 10.14
N ILE A 90 -9.22 1.70 11.31
CA ILE A 90 -10.08 1.40 12.44
C ILE A 90 -11.55 1.62 12.09
N GLU A 91 -11.89 2.77 11.48
CA GLU A 91 -13.26 3.13 11.10
C GLU A 91 -13.87 2.18 10.07
N ASN A 92 -13.04 1.59 9.21
CA ASN A 92 -13.49 0.70 8.13
C ASN A 92 -13.28 -0.79 8.45
N GLY A 93 -12.90 -1.14 9.69
CA GLY A 93 -12.70 -2.52 10.12
C GLY A 93 -11.53 -3.23 9.42
N VAL A 94 -10.56 -2.47 8.92
CA VAL A 94 -9.37 -3.04 8.28
C VAL A 94 -8.48 -3.70 9.34
N PRO A 95 -8.02 -4.94 9.12
CA PRO A 95 -7.18 -5.64 10.10
C PRO A 95 -5.91 -4.86 10.47
N GLN A 96 -5.57 -4.83 11.77
CA GLN A 96 -4.40 -4.10 12.28
C GLN A 96 -3.07 -4.54 11.62
N VAL A 97 -2.98 -5.80 11.19
CA VAL A 97 -1.80 -6.31 10.47
C VAL A 97 -1.53 -5.53 9.17
N CYS A 98 -2.58 -5.07 8.48
CA CYS A 98 -2.44 -4.25 7.28
C CYS A 98 -1.79 -2.90 7.60
N PHE A 99 -2.12 -2.30 8.74
CA PHE A 99 -1.48 -1.07 9.21
C PHE A 99 0.00 -1.29 9.54
N VAL A 100 0.33 -2.39 10.22
CA VAL A 100 1.72 -2.74 10.56
C VAL A 100 2.57 -2.86 9.30
N ILE A 101 2.09 -3.61 8.30
CA ILE A 101 2.79 -3.79 7.02
C ILE A 101 2.98 -2.43 6.31
N LEU A 102 1.93 -1.61 6.22
CA LEU A 102 2.03 -0.29 5.59
C LEU A 102 3.07 0.60 6.31
N SER A 103 3.06 0.58 7.64
CA SER A 103 4.01 1.35 8.46
C SER A 103 5.45 0.95 8.20
N GLU A 104 5.74 -0.35 8.16
CA GLU A 104 7.06 -0.86 7.79
C GLU A 104 7.47 -0.40 6.38
N LYS A 105 6.57 -0.48 5.39
CA LYS A 105 6.87 -0.03 4.02
C LYS A 105 7.14 1.46 3.93
N LEU A 106 6.38 2.29 4.65
CA LEU A 106 6.62 3.74 4.68
C LEU A 106 7.96 4.07 5.36
N ASN A 107 8.35 3.34 6.40
CA ASN A 107 9.67 3.52 7.02
C ASN A 107 10.81 3.15 6.06
N LEU A 108 10.68 2.05 5.33
CA LEU A 108 11.67 1.65 4.31
C LEU A 108 11.73 2.65 3.15
N ALA A 109 10.59 3.19 2.72
CA ALA A 109 10.54 4.23 1.69
C ALA A 109 11.27 5.50 2.14
N LEU A 110 11.09 5.90 3.41
CA LEU A 110 11.80 7.04 3.99
C LEU A 110 13.31 6.79 4.10
N GLU A 111 13.71 5.59 4.52
CA GLU A 111 15.12 5.20 4.58
C GLU A 111 15.77 5.27 3.20
N TYR A 112 15.13 4.68 2.19
CA TYR A 112 15.57 4.74 0.80
C TYR A 112 15.69 6.19 0.30
N PHE A 113 14.67 7.00 0.54
CA PHE A 113 14.67 8.43 0.18
C PHE A 113 15.83 9.18 0.85
N ASN A 114 16.09 8.94 2.13
CA ASN A 114 17.20 9.57 2.84
C ASN A 114 18.56 9.14 2.29
N ASN A 115 18.70 7.87 1.93
CA ASN A 115 19.94 7.35 1.35
C ASN A 115 20.22 7.99 -0.03
N LEU A 116 19.21 8.17 -0.87
CA LEU A 116 19.34 8.89 -2.14
C LEU A 116 19.77 10.37 -1.98
N ASN A 117 19.62 10.96 -0.78
CA ASN A 117 20.04 12.35 -0.51
C ASN A 117 21.46 12.45 0.06
N ARG A 118 22.12 11.32 0.35
CA ARG A 118 23.49 11.29 0.91
C ARG A 118 24.58 11.21 -0.16
N ASP A 119 24.21 10.87 -1.39
CA ASP A 119 25.06 10.86 -2.59
C ASP A 119 24.89 12.16 -3.39
#